data_AF-A0A957H953-F1
#
_entry.id   AF-A0A957H953-F1
#
_cell.length_a   1.000
_cell.length_b   1.000
_cell.length_c   1.000
_cell.angle_alpha   90.00
_cell.angle_beta   90.00
_cell.angle_gamma   90.00
#
_symmetry.space_group_name_H-M   'P 1'
#
loop_
_entity.id
_entity.type
_entity.pdbx_description
1 polymer ?
#
loop_
_entity_poly.entity_id
_entity_poly.type
_entity_poly.pdbx_seq_one_letter_code
_entity_poly.pdbx_strand_id
1 'polypeptide(L)'
;MLRKIVLPLQLFLLLALLAGCSGDNAIQDSYELATLPPEPTSTSAPTEIPTGADGVGATFYKAWETGDYIGMYSLLSPQSQALIDGPAFAQRYQEAIQVAAVQRVTTKPLSSRQLDDRVQMAVRVTWESGVLGEIVRDHEVELVFSGGRWGIVWHEGLILPELEGGFRLHLEYRIPARANIYDREGLALAYQGTIITVGVVPGRIEDELALLDLLSGLLGKSDVDLQAIYADALPDWFVPLGEVSAEEIQA
;
A
#
# COMPACT_ATOMS: atom_id res chain seq x y z
N MET A 1 9.43 47.47 39.26
CA MET A 1 10.23 48.66 38.85
C MET A 1 10.18 48.67 37.31
N LEU A 2 9.75 49.72 36.59
CA LEU A 2 10.40 51.05 36.38
C LEU A 2 11.87 50.87 35.90
N ARG A 3 12.38 51.37 34.75
CA ARG A 3 12.01 52.37 33.68
C ARG A 3 12.78 51.97 32.36
N LYS A 4 12.64 52.51 31.12
CA LYS A 4 11.87 53.58 30.43
C LYS A 4 11.92 53.36 28.87
N ILE A 5 10.96 53.90 28.10
CA ILE A 5 11.01 54.78 26.88
C ILE A 5 12.31 54.73 25.99
N VAL A 6 12.32 54.68 24.63
CA VAL A 6 11.78 55.65 23.62
C VAL A 6 11.37 55.03 22.25
N LEU A 7 10.33 55.61 21.62
CA LEU A 7 10.00 55.62 20.18
C LEU A 7 9.35 57.01 19.89
N PRO A 8 9.70 57.83 18.85
CA PRO A 8 9.04 57.73 17.52
C PRO A 8 9.77 58.38 16.29
N LEU A 9 9.24 58.15 15.07
CA LEU A 9 9.04 59.11 13.94
C LEU A 9 8.28 58.36 12.80
N GLN A 10 7.12 58.71 12.23
CA GLN A 10 6.38 59.95 11.84
C GLN A 10 6.80 60.64 10.52
N LEU A 11 6.04 60.38 9.44
CA LEU A 11 5.73 61.23 8.26
C LEU A 11 4.73 60.43 7.38
N PHE A 12 3.70 60.95 6.71
CA PHE A 12 3.00 62.24 6.77
C PHE A 12 1.54 62.06 6.29
N LEU A 13 0.62 63.01 6.54
CA LEU A 13 -0.78 62.95 6.09
C LEU A 13 -1.27 64.34 5.64
N LEU A 14 -1.58 64.49 4.34
CA LEU A 14 -2.34 65.59 3.70
C LEU A 14 -2.81 65.03 2.34
N LEU A 15 -4.06 65.03 1.85
CA LEU A 15 -5.27 65.87 2.01
C LEU A 15 -5.29 67.14 1.14
N ALA A 16 -6.11 67.14 0.08
CA ALA A 16 -7.02 68.22 -0.40
C ALA A 16 -7.37 68.08 -1.89
N LEU A 17 -8.65 68.31 -2.23
CA LEU A 17 -9.18 68.34 -3.60
C LEU A 17 -8.80 69.60 -4.37
N LEU A 18 -8.91 69.57 -5.71
CA LEU A 18 -9.71 70.52 -6.49
C LEU A 18 -10.00 69.98 -7.91
N ALA A 19 -10.92 70.62 -8.64
CA ALA A 19 -11.50 70.09 -9.89
C ALA A 19 -11.23 70.98 -11.12
N GLY A 20 -11.29 70.38 -12.32
CA GLY A 20 -11.26 71.08 -13.61
C GLY A 20 -11.28 70.12 -14.80
N CYS A 21 -12.23 70.31 -15.72
CA CYS A 21 -12.35 69.52 -16.96
C CYS A 21 -11.86 70.33 -18.17
N SER A 22 -11.33 69.65 -19.21
CA SER A 22 -11.67 69.83 -20.66
C SER A 22 -10.52 69.42 -21.59
N GLY A 23 -10.85 68.76 -22.71
CA GLY A 23 -9.92 68.47 -23.82
C GLY A 23 -9.11 67.17 -23.64
N ASP A 24 -8.96 66.29 -24.64
CA ASP A 24 -9.54 66.34 -25.99
C ASP A 24 -9.82 64.91 -26.53
N ASN A 25 -10.62 64.81 -27.59
CA ASN A 25 -11.15 63.54 -28.10
C ASN A 25 -10.10 62.65 -28.76
N ALA A 26 -9.83 61.48 -28.16
CA ALA A 26 -9.43 60.29 -28.88
C ALA A 26 -10.66 59.38 -29.04
N ILE A 27 -11.13 59.18 -30.28
CA ILE A 27 -12.19 58.20 -30.55
C ILE A 27 -11.57 56.81 -30.43
N GLN A 28 -12.01 56.06 -29.44
CA GLN A 28 -11.67 54.65 -29.26
C GLN A 28 -12.97 53.87 -29.12
N ASP A 29 -13.24 52.95 -30.04
CA ASP A 29 -14.49 52.18 -30.06
C ASP A 29 -14.62 51.31 -28.81
N SER A 30 -15.46 51.77 -27.88
CA SER A 30 -15.83 51.01 -26.69
C SER A 30 -16.84 49.92 -27.06
N TYR A 31 -16.35 48.82 -27.63
CA TYR A 31 -17.08 47.57 -27.56
C TYR A 31 -17.03 47.06 -26.11
N GLU A 32 -18.13 47.23 -25.39
CA GLU A 32 -18.30 46.55 -24.10
C GLU A 32 -18.41 45.06 -24.37
N LEU A 33 -17.30 44.34 -24.17
CA LEU A 33 -17.29 42.89 -24.30
C LEU A 33 -18.09 42.29 -23.14
N ALA A 34 -19.39 42.09 -23.38
CA ALA A 34 -20.35 41.58 -22.41
C ALA A 34 -19.81 40.31 -21.76
N THR A 35 -19.26 40.45 -20.55
CA THR A 35 -18.65 39.36 -19.81
C THR A 35 -19.78 38.50 -19.29
N LEU A 36 -19.95 37.33 -19.91
CA LEU A 36 -20.93 36.34 -19.47
C LEU A 36 -20.71 36.07 -17.97
N PRO A 37 -21.79 35.95 -17.16
CA PRO A 37 -21.66 35.45 -15.81
C PRO A 37 -20.89 34.13 -15.83
N PRO A 38 -19.98 33.88 -14.86
CA PRO A 38 -19.29 32.60 -14.80
C PRO A 38 -20.33 31.49 -14.75
N GLU A 39 -20.18 30.47 -15.60
CA GLU A 39 -21.04 29.27 -15.51
C GLU A 39 -20.99 28.71 -14.08
N PRO A 40 -22.14 28.24 -13.55
CA PRO A 40 -22.20 27.76 -12.18
C PRO A 40 -21.23 26.60 -12.00
N THR A 41 -20.15 26.85 -11.25
CA THR A 41 -19.11 25.86 -11.00
C THR A 41 -19.76 24.62 -10.43
N SER A 42 -19.63 23.51 -11.15
CA SER A 42 -20.21 22.21 -10.80
C SER A 42 -19.55 21.68 -9.52
N THR A 43 -20.09 22.14 -8.40
CA THR A 43 -19.81 21.60 -7.07
C THR A 43 -20.11 20.11 -7.13
N SER A 44 -19.06 19.29 -7.01
CA SER A 44 -19.22 17.85 -6.99
C SER A 44 -20.18 17.48 -5.87
N ALA A 45 -21.32 16.86 -6.23
CA ALA A 45 -22.32 16.45 -5.27
C ALA A 45 -21.68 15.57 -4.17
N PRO A 46 -22.18 15.64 -2.91
CA PRO A 46 -21.77 14.68 -1.90
C PRO A 46 -22.02 13.27 -2.43
N THR A 47 -21.07 12.36 -2.25
CA THR A 47 -21.18 10.98 -2.72
C THR A 47 -22.46 10.35 -2.19
N GLU A 48 -23.42 10.11 -3.07
CA GLU A 48 -24.69 9.49 -2.69
C GLU A 48 -24.40 8.10 -2.10
N ILE A 49 -24.84 7.88 -0.85
CA ILE A 49 -24.81 6.54 -0.26
C ILE A 49 -25.75 5.69 -1.11
N PRO A 50 -25.30 4.57 -1.70
CA PRO A 50 -26.14 3.76 -2.58
C PRO A 50 -27.37 3.26 -1.81
N THR A 51 -28.55 3.70 -2.23
CA THR A 51 -29.81 3.50 -1.50
C THR A 51 -30.47 2.14 -1.75
N GLY A 52 -30.09 1.45 -2.83
CA GLY A 52 -30.50 0.07 -3.12
C GLY A 52 -29.43 -0.95 -2.76
N ALA A 53 -29.84 -2.16 -2.36
CA ALA A 53 -28.96 -3.25 -1.96
C ALA A 53 -27.88 -3.57 -3.01
N ASP A 54 -28.27 -3.71 -4.28
CA ASP A 54 -27.36 -3.99 -5.40
C ASP A 54 -26.26 -2.92 -5.53
N GLY A 55 -26.58 -1.66 -5.19
CA GLY A 55 -25.61 -0.57 -5.12
C GLY A 55 -24.63 -0.75 -3.95
N VAL A 56 -25.13 -1.03 -2.74
CA VAL A 56 -24.29 -1.32 -1.56
C VAL A 56 -23.35 -2.51 -1.83
N GLY A 57 -23.87 -3.58 -2.43
CA GLY A 57 -23.11 -4.76 -2.82
C GLY A 57 -22.03 -4.46 -3.86
N ALA A 58 -22.39 -3.76 -4.94
CA ALA A 58 -21.44 -3.36 -5.98
C ALA A 58 -20.35 -2.41 -5.44
N THR A 59 -20.70 -1.45 -4.57
CA THR A 59 -19.71 -0.54 -3.96
C THR A 59 -18.78 -1.27 -3.00
N PHE A 60 -19.26 -2.26 -2.23
CA PHE A 60 -18.40 -3.06 -1.35
C PHE A 60 -17.34 -3.84 -2.14
N TYR A 61 -17.75 -4.56 -3.18
CA TYR A 61 -16.80 -5.28 -4.03
C TYR A 61 -15.88 -4.35 -4.81
N LYS A 62 -16.36 -3.18 -5.24
CA LYS A 62 -15.51 -2.20 -5.90
C LYS A 62 -14.48 -1.56 -4.96
N ALA A 63 -14.84 -1.32 -3.69
CA ALA A 63 -13.93 -0.86 -2.66
C ALA A 63 -12.83 -1.90 -2.37
N TRP A 64 -13.16 -3.21 -2.44
CA TRP A 64 -12.18 -4.29 -2.29
C TRP A 64 -11.13 -4.29 -3.42
N GLU A 65 -11.51 -4.06 -4.68
CA GLU A 65 -10.55 -3.92 -5.78
C GLU A 65 -9.52 -2.79 -5.57
N THR A 66 -9.90 -1.74 -4.83
CA THR A 66 -9.04 -0.61 -4.47
C THR A 66 -8.37 -0.74 -3.09
N GLY A 67 -8.61 -1.83 -2.35
CA GLY A 67 -8.07 -2.04 -1.00
C GLY A 67 -8.68 -1.13 0.08
N ASP A 68 -9.85 -0.53 -0.17
CA ASP A 68 -10.52 0.36 0.79
C ASP A 68 -11.35 -0.45 1.81
N TYR A 69 -10.64 -1.07 2.75
CA TYR A 69 -11.25 -1.84 3.83
C TYR A 69 -12.12 -0.98 4.77
N ILE A 70 -11.91 0.34 4.81
CA ILE A 70 -12.72 1.27 5.63
C ILE A 70 -14.07 1.51 4.95
N GLY A 71 -14.07 1.79 3.64
CA GLY A 71 -15.27 1.84 2.81
C GLY A 71 -16.05 0.53 2.87
N MET A 72 -15.39 -0.61 2.67
CA MET A 72 -15.99 -1.95 2.82
C MET A 72 -16.66 -2.13 4.20
N TYR A 73 -15.95 -1.84 5.29
CA TYR A 73 -16.47 -1.96 6.65
C TYR A 73 -17.69 -1.05 6.89
N SER A 74 -17.69 0.15 6.31
CA SER A 74 -18.81 1.11 6.45
C SER A 74 -20.13 0.63 5.81
N LEU A 75 -20.04 -0.29 4.84
CA LEU A 75 -21.17 -0.86 4.08
C LEU A 75 -21.77 -2.14 4.73
N LEU A 76 -21.16 -2.63 5.80
CA LEU A 76 -21.69 -3.78 6.55
C LEU A 76 -23.03 -3.48 7.26
N SER A 77 -23.74 -4.53 7.62
CA SER A 77 -24.90 -4.47 8.51
C SER A 77 -24.48 -4.11 9.94
N PRO A 78 -25.34 -3.41 10.72
CA PRO A 78 -25.07 -3.13 12.15
C PRO A 78 -24.81 -4.41 12.97
N GLN A 79 -25.45 -5.52 12.58
CA GLN A 79 -25.23 -6.83 13.16
C GLN A 79 -23.80 -7.33 12.95
N SER A 80 -23.24 -7.19 11.74
CA SER A 80 -21.86 -7.59 11.44
C SER A 80 -20.83 -6.68 12.12
N GLN A 81 -21.10 -5.38 12.17
CA GLN A 81 -20.26 -4.39 12.89
C GLN A 81 -20.28 -4.58 14.43
N ALA A 82 -21.18 -5.41 14.96
CA ALA A 82 -21.19 -5.83 16.36
C ALA A 82 -20.46 -7.18 16.59
N LEU A 83 -20.09 -7.90 15.53
CA LEU A 83 -19.36 -9.18 15.59
C LEU A 83 -17.87 -9.03 15.30
N ILE A 84 -17.49 -8.04 14.48
CA ILE A 84 -16.10 -7.70 14.16
C ILE A 84 -15.94 -6.17 14.10
N ASP A 85 -14.81 -5.65 14.59
CA ASP A 85 -14.48 -4.23 14.47
C ASP A 85 -13.73 -3.92 13.16
N GLY A 86 -13.64 -2.63 12.82
CA GLY A 86 -12.99 -2.17 11.59
C GLY A 86 -11.52 -2.61 11.44
N PRO A 87 -10.67 -2.48 12.47
CA PRO A 87 -9.30 -2.98 12.44
C PRO A 87 -9.19 -4.49 12.20
N ALA A 88 -9.95 -5.32 12.93
CA ALA A 88 -9.92 -6.76 12.77
C ALA A 88 -10.48 -7.19 11.40
N PHE A 89 -11.54 -6.52 10.91
CA PHE A 89 -12.08 -6.72 9.57
C PHE A 89 -11.03 -6.47 8.49
N ALA A 90 -10.36 -5.32 8.54
CA ALA A 90 -9.31 -4.97 7.58
C ALA A 90 -8.13 -5.96 7.65
N GLN A 91 -7.72 -6.34 8.86
CA GLN A 91 -6.66 -7.32 9.09
C GLN A 91 -6.98 -8.68 8.43
N ARG A 92 -8.20 -9.22 8.56
CA ARG A 92 -8.56 -10.53 7.95
C ARG A 92 -8.45 -10.52 6.42
N TYR A 93 -8.87 -9.44 5.74
CA TYR A 93 -8.69 -9.31 4.30
C TYR A 93 -7.22 -9.16 3.90
N GLN A 94 -6.45 -8.36 4.67
CA GLN A 94 -5.01 -8.16 4.44
C GLN A 94 -4.20 -9.45 4.63
N GLU A 95 -4.45 -10.21 5.70
CA GLU A 95 -3.82 -11.50 5.98
C GLU A 95 -4.07 -12.49 4.84
N ALA A 96 -5.30 -12.61 4.35
CA ALA A 96 -5.63 -13.55 3.27
C ALA A 96 -4.96 -13.16 1.93
N ILE A 97 -4.95 -11.86 1.58
CA ILE A 97 -4.27 -11.33 0.40
C ILE A 97 -2.75 -11.53 0.48
N GLN A 98 -2.15 -11.32 1.66
CA GLN A 98 -0.71 -11.54 1.88
C GLN A 98 -0.35 -13.03 1.80
N VAL A 99 -1.09 -13.91 2.46
CA VAL A 99 -0.80 -15.36 2.48
C VAL A 99 -0.98 -15.99 1.11
N ALA A 100 -1.98 -15.58 0.31
CA ALA A 100 -2.10 -16.03 -1.09
C ALA A 100 -1.20 -15.25 -2.07
N ALA A 101 -0.37 -14.31 -1.61
CA ALA A 101 0.48 -13.44 -2.44
C ALA A 101 -0.30 -12.76 -3.61
N VAL A 102 -1.50 -12.27 -3.31
CA VAL A 102 -2.42 -11.66 -4.29
C VAL A 102 -1.94 -10.27 -4.68
N GLN A 103 -1.77 -10.05 -5.98
CA GLN A 103 -1.33 -8.78 -6.57
C GLN A 103 -2.52 -7.93 -7.04
N ARG A 104 -3.61 -8.56 -7.46
CA ARG A 104 -4.86 -7.89 -7.85
C ARG A 104 -6.08 -8.73 -7.48
N VAL A 105 -7.11 -8.05 -6.95
CA VAL A 105 -8.48 -8.56 -6.85
C VAL A 105 -9.30 -7.96 -8.00
N THR A 106 -10.21 -8.72 -8.57
CA THR A 106 -11.14 -8.25 -9.61
C THR A 106 -12.50 -8.93 -9.43
N THR A 107 -13.56 -8.16 -9.56
CA THR A 107 -14.91 -8.55 -9.13
C THR A 107 -15.90 -8.42 -10.28
N LYS A 108 -16.89 -9.32 -10.32
CA LYS A 108 -17.94 -9.31 -11.34
C LYS A 108 -19.27 -9.77 -10.73
N PRO A 109 -20.23 -8.87 -10.52
CA PRO A 109 -21.61 -9.25 -10.20
C PRO A 109 -22.18 -10.21 -11.24
N LEU A 110 -22.81 -11.28 -10.77
CA LEU A 110 -23.41 -12.32 -11.61
C LEU A 110 -24.94 -12.23 -11.62
N SER A 111 -25.55 -12.03 -10.45
CA SER A 111 -26.99 -11.80 -10.30
C SER A 111 -27.33 -11.22 -8.93
N SER A 112 -28.49 -10.58 -8.82
CA SER A 112 -29.13 -10.22 -7.56
C SER A 112 -30.55 -10.78 -7.52
N ARG A 113 -31.03 -11.08 -6.31
CA ARG A 113 -32.42 -11.45 -6.04
C ARG A 113 -32.86 -10.84 -4.72
N GLN A 114 -33.89 -10.00 -4.75
CA GLN A 114 -34.60 -9.58 -3.54
C GLN A 114 -35.58 -10.66 -3.07
N LEU A 115 -35.63 -10.84 -1.76
CA LEU A 115 -36.57 -11.68 -1.04
C LEU A 115 -37.00 -10.91 0.23
N ASP A 116 -38.13 -10.20 0.12
CA ASP A 116 -38.68 -9.31 1.15
C ASP A 116 -37.67 -8.27 1.67
N ASP A 117 -37.22 -8.38 2.93
CA ASP A 117 -36.28 -7.48 3.61
C ASP A 117 -34.79 -7.84 3.37
N ARG A 118 -34.54 -8.84 2.52
CA ARG A 118 -33.21 -9.38 2.19
C ARG A 118 -32.93 -9.30 0.70
N VAL A 119 -31.64 -9.23 0.34
CA VAL A 119 -31.16 -9.42 -1.03
C VAL A 119 -30.00 -10.41 -1.01
N GLN A 120 -30.08 -11.43 -1.86
CA GLN A 120 -28.98 -12.37 -2.11
C GLN A 120 -28.33 -11.99 -3.44
N MET A 121 -27.05 -11.64 -3.40
CA MET A 121 -26.25 -11.22 -4.54
C MET A 121 -25.14 -12.25 -4.79
N ALA A 122 -25.02 -12.74 -6.01
CA ALA A 122 -23.92 -13.60 -6.44
C ALA A 122 -22.83 -12.78 -7.13
N VAL A 123 -21.57 -12.90 -6.69
CA VAL A 123 -20.43 -12.16 -7.23
C VAL A 123 -19.26 -13.11 -7.48
N ARG A 124 -18.71 -13.08 -8.70
CA ARG A 124 -17.42 -13.72 -8.99
C ARG A 124 -16.28 -12.84 -8.52
N VAL A 125 -15.37 -13.42 -7.77
CA VAL A 125 -14.11 -12.81 -7.36
C VAL A 125 -12.98 -13.61 -8.00
N THR A 126 -12.13 -12.89 -8.75
CA THR A 126 -10.84 -13.37 -9.24
C THR A 126 -9.75 -12.73 -8.36
N TRP A 127 -8.88 -13.56 -7.80
CA TRP A 127 -7.59 -13.15 -7.26
C TRP A 127 -6.49 -13.56 -8.22
N GLU A 128 -5.57 -12.65 -8.53
CA GLU A 128 -4.34 -12.97 -9.26
C GLU A 128 -3.17 -13.04 -8.28
N SER A 129 -2.70 -14.25 -8.01
CA SER A 129 -1.56 -14.53 -7.15
C SER A 129 -0.26 -14.54 -7.95
N GLY A 130 0.78 -13.89 -7.40
CA GLY A 130 2.12 -13.93 -7.97
C GLY A 130 2.81 -15.29 -7.91
N VAL A 131 2.24 -16.27 -7.19
CA VAL A 131 2.83 -17.63 -7.02
C VAL A 131 1.84 -18.78 -7.25
N LEU A 132 0.53 -18.54 -7.15
CA LEU A 132 -0.53 -19.54 -7.38
C LEU A 132 -1.26 -19.38 -8.73
N GLY A 133 -1.08 -18.26 -9.43
CA GLY A 133 -1.85 -17.93 -10.64
C GLY A 133 -3.24 -17.37 -10.32
N GLU A 134 -4.22 -17.62 -11.21
CA GLU A 134 -5.60 -17.16 -11.02
C GLU A 134 -6.37 -18.08 -10.06
N ILE A 135 -6.97 -17.50 -9.02
CA ILE A 135 -7.89 -18.17 -8.10
C ILE A 135 -9.26 -17.52 -8.27
N VAL A 136 -10.25 -18.31 -8.71
CA VAL A 136 -11.61 -17.84 -8.96
C VAL A 136 -12.58 -18.48 -7.98
N ARG A 137 -13.44 -17.66 -7.37
CA ARG A 137 -14.56 -18.09 -6.49
C ARG A 137 -15.82 -17.33 -6.86
N ASP A 138 -16.96 -17.99 -6.77
CA ASP A 138 -18.27 -17.35 -6.77
C ASP A 138 -18.73 -17.26 -5.31
N HIS A 139 -19.05 -16.06 -4.84
CA HIS A 139 -19.54 -15.79 -3.49
C HIS A 139 -21.04 -15.50 -3.55
N GLU A 140 -21.78 -15.99 -2.58
CA GLU A 140 -23.14 -15.53 -2.29
C GLU A 140 -23.08 -14.55 -1.12
N VAL A 141 -23.72 -13.38 -1.27
CA VAL A 141 -23.68 -12.28 -0.32
C VAL A 141 -25.10 -11.93 0.08
N GLU A 142 -25.42 -12.05 1.37
CA GLU A 142 -26.67 -11.55 1.92
C GLU A 142 -26.54 -10.07 2.30
N LEU A 143 -27.53 -9.27 1.91
CA LEU A 143 -27.73 -7.91 2.38
C LEU A 143 -29.10 -7.82 3.08
N VAL A 144 -29.14 -7.09 4.19
CA VAL A 144 -30.36 -6.89 5.01
C VAL A 144 -30.69 -5.41 5.12
N PHE A 145 -31.98 -5.07 5.15
CA PHE A 145 -32.43 -3.70 5.42
C PHE A 145 -32.59 -3.47 6.94
N SER A 146 -31.69 -2.68 7.52
CA SER A 146 -31.58 -2.49 8.97
C SER A 146 -31.27 -1.02 9.30
N GLY A 147 -31.99 -0.46 10.28
CA GLY A 147 -31.76 0.94 10.70
C GLY A 147 -32.01 2.01 9.63
N GLY A 148 -32.82 1.71 8.60
CA GLY A 148 -33.11 2.62 7.48
C GLY A 148 -32.11 2.58 6.33
N ARG A 149 -31.15 1.64 6.34
CA ARG A 149 -30.18 1.42 5.26
C ARG A 149 -30.05 -0.07 4.94
N TRP A 150 -29.57 -0.38 3.74
CA TRP A 150 -29.03 -1.71 3.45
C TRP A 150 -27.64 -1.88 4.11
N GLY A 151 -27.27 -3.12 4.38
CA GLY A 151 -25.92 -3.48 4.81
C GLY A 151 -25.64 -4.97 4.65
N ILE A 152 -24.39 -5.29 4.37
CA ILE A 152 -23.93 -6.67 4.10
C ILE A 152 -23.87 -7.49 5.40
N VAL A 153 -24.36 -8.72 5.36
CA VAL A 153 -24.16 -9.74 6.39
C VAL A 153 -22.80 -10.37 6.14
N TRP A 154 -21.80 -9.98 6.93
CA TRP A 154 -20.42 -10.41 6.73
C TRP A 154 -20.06 -11.63 7.58
N HIS A 155 -19.27 -12.50 6.96
CA HIS A 155 -18.61 -13.68 7.51
C HIS A 155 -17.32 -13.90 6.71
N GLU A 156 -16.37 -14.69 7.23
CA GLU A 156 -15.10 -14.97 6.53
C GLU A 156 -15.26 -15.59 5.12
N GLY A 157 -16.40 -16.21 4.82
CA GLY A 157 -16.76 -16.70 3.48
C GLY A 157 -16.76 -15.62 2.39
N LEU A 158 -16.90 -14.34 2.76
CA LEU A 158 -16.80 -13.20 1.85
C LEU A 158 -15.35 -12.76 1.56
N ILE A 159 -14.35 -13.46 2.12
CA ILE A 159 -12.94 -13.36 1.74
C ILE A 159 -12.61 -14.52 0.78
N LEU A 160 -12.86 -15.76 1.21
CA LEU A 160 -12.88 -16.97 0.41
C LEU A 160 -13.95 -17.90 1.02
N PRO A 161 -14.80 -18.59 0.24
CA PRO A 161 -15.82 -19.49 0.78
C PRO A 161 -15.25 -20.53 1.76
N GLU A 162 -14.03 -21.02 1.51
CA GLU A 162 -13.34 -22.03 2.32
C GLU A 162 -12.81 -21.50 3.68
N LEU A 163 -13.00 -20.22 4.00
CA LEU A 163 -12.67 -19.65 5.32
C LEU A 163 -13.88 -19.61 6.28
N GLU A 164 -15.09 -19.90 5.79
CA GLU A 164 -16.30 -19.94 6.62
C GLU A 164 -16.20 -21.01 7.73
N GLY A 165 -16.69 -20.68 8.93
CA GLY A 165 -16.54 -21.55 10.10
C GLY A 165 -15.21 -21.39 10.85
N GLY A 166 -14.37 -20.43 10.46
CA GLY A 166 -13.15 -20.06 11.18
C GLY A 166 -11.89 -20.81 10.76
N PHE A 167 -11.89 -21.39 9.55
CA PHE A 167 -10.65 -21.91 8.95
C PHE A 167 -9.64 -20.79 8.68
N ARG A 168 -8.39 -21.17 8.43
CA ARG A 168 -7.29 -20.24 8.12
C ARG A 168 -6.60 -20.64 6.83
N LEU A 169 -6.19 -19.63 6.07
CA LEU A 169 -5.36 -19.82 4.89
C LEU A 169 -3.91 -20.07 5.31
N HIS A 170 -3.23 -20.98 4.62
CA HIS A 170 -1.78 -21.18 4.71
C HIS A 170 -1.22 -21.45 3.31
N LEU A 171 0.01 -21.00 3.06
CA LEU A 171 0.71 -21.20 1.80
C LEU A 171 2.00 -21.98 2.06
N GLU A 172 2.02 -23.23 1.64
CA GLU A 172 3.25 -24.01 1.50
C GLU A 172 3.74 -23.93 0.05
N TYR A 173 5.02 -23.60 -0.15
CA TYR A 173 5.68 -23.66 -1.45
C TYR A 173 6.98 -24.44 -1.34
N ARG A 174 7.32 -25.19 -2.40
CA ARG A 174 8.57 -25.95 -2.48
C ARG A 174 9.36 -25.50 -3.70
N ILE A 175 10.43 -24.73 -3.46
CA ILE A 175 11.39 -24.41 -4.50
C ILE A 175 12.20 -25.70 -4.80
N PRO A 176 12.19 -26.23 -6.04
CA PRO A 176 13.05 -27.35 -6.41
C PRO A 176 14.51 -26.89 -6.53
N ALA A 177 15.45 -27.80 -6.28
CA ALA A 177 16.87 -27.54 -6.54
C ALA A 177 17.09 -27.20 -8.02
N ARG A 178 17.99 -26.25 -8.31
CA ARG A 178 18.36 -25.88 -9.69
C ARG A 178 19.05 -27.07 -10.35
N ALA A 179 18.63 -27.41 -11.57
CA ALA A 179 19.26 -28.48 -12.34
C ALA A 179 20.74 -28.16 -12.64
N ASN A 180 21.58 -29.19 -12.54
CA ASN A 180 22.99 -29.11 -12.92
C ASN A 180 23.13 -29.00 -14.45
N ILE A 181 24.14 -28.27 -14.89
CA ILE A 181 24.56 -28.16 -16.30
C ILE A 181 25.85 -28.95 -16.44
N TYR A 182 25.91 -29.81 -17.46
CA TYR A 182 27.08 -30.63 -17.79
C TYR A 182 27.57 -30.31 -19.21
N ASP A 183 28.84 -30.59 -19.50
CA ASP A 183 29.36 -30.60 -20.87
C ASP A 183 29.01 -31.92 -21.62
N ARG A 184 29.63 -32.15 -22.78
CA ARG A 184 29.37 -33.37 -23.59
C ARG A 184 30.14 -34.60 -23.08
N GLU A 185 31.19 -34.39 -22.29
CA GLU A 185 31.99 -35.44 -21.64
C GLU A 185 31.37 -35.87 -20.30
N GLY A 186 30.48 -35.06 -19.72
CA GLY A 186 29.75 -35.31 -18.47
C GLY A 186 30.32 -34.57 -17.26
N LEU A 187 31.24 -33.63 -17.45
CA LEU A 187 31.77 -32.79 -16.38
C LEU A 187 30.77 -31.69 -16.02
N ALA A 188 30.60 -31.39 -14.73
CA ALA A 188 29.67 -30.37 -14.27
C ALA A 188 30.21 -28.95 -14.52
N LEU A 189 29.53 -28.19 -15.39
CA LEU A 189 29.84 -26.78 -15.69
C LEU A 189 29.17 -25.81 -14.72
N ALA A 190 27.99 -26.18 -14.18
CA ALA A 190 27.33 -25.44 -13.12
C ALA A 190 26.47 -26.40 -12.29
N TYR A 191 26.70 -26.46 -10.99
CA TYR A 191 25.98 -27.35 -10.07
C TYR A 191 25.77 -26.65 -8.71
N GLN A 192 24.94 -27.22 -7.84
CA GLN A 192 24.80 -26.73 -6.48
C GLN A 192 26.01 -27.17 -5.63
N GLY A 193 27.04 -26.33 -5.60
CA GLY A 193 28.22 -26.50 -4.75
C GLY A 193 27.98 -26.12 -3.28
N THR A 194 29.01 -26.29 -2.46
CA THR A 194 29.07 -25.77 -1.08
C THR A 194 30.14 -24.67 -1.01
N ILE A 195 29.79 -23.54 -0.43
CA ILE A 195 30.65 -22.38 -0.21
C ILE A 195 30.67 -22.05 1.29
N ILE A 196 31.69 -21.33 1.74
CA ILE A 196 31.80 -20.84 3.11
C ILE A 196 31.68 -19.32 3.09
N THR A 197 30.57 -18.81 3.62
CA THR A 197 30.37 -17.36 3.80
C THR A 197 31.15 -16.89 5.02
N VAL A 198 32.12 -16.00 4.81
CA VAL A 198 32.89 -15.36 5.88
C VAL A 198 32.17 -14.06 6.28
N GLY A 199 32.05 -13.83 7.58
CA GLY A 199 31.34 -12.68 8.12
C GLY A 199 31.72 -12.39 9.57
N VAL A 200 31.33 -11.21 10.04
CA VAL A 200 31.66 -10.69 11.38
C VAL A 200 30.41 -10.47 12.22
N VAL A 201 30.59 -10.32 13.53
CA VAL A 201 29.56 -9.85 14.46
C VAL A 201 30.13 -8.61 15.14
N PRO A 202 29.64 -7.39 14.85
CA PRO A 202 30.34 -6.15 15.24
C PRO A 202 30.61 -6.03 16.74
N GLY A 203 29.67 -6.48 17.58
CA GLY A 203 29.82 -6.52 19.04
C GLY A 203 30.83 -7.55 19.58
N ARG A 204 31.55 -8.25 18.72
CA ARG A 204 32.62 -9.22 19.05
C ARG A 204 33.97 -8.89 18.42
N ILE A 205 34.11 -7.71 17.82
CA ILE A 205 35.38 -7.23 17.27
C ILE A 205 36.22 -6.66 18.42
N GLU A 206 37.32 -7.34 18.78
CA GLU A 206 38.26 -6.89 19.83
C GLU A 206 39.37 -6.00 19.26
N ASP A 207 39.95 -6.39 18.12
CA ASP A 207 40.91 -5.60 17.34
C ASP A 207 40.39 -5.50 15.90
N GLU A 208 39.89 -4.33 15.53
CA GLU A 208 39.33 -4.08 14.19
C GLU A 208 40.41 -4.04 13.11
N LEU A 209 41.63 -3.55 13.42
CA LEU A 209 42.69 -3.40 12.44
C LEU A 209 43.29 -4.77 12.07
N ALA A 210 43.55 -5.62 13.07
CA ALA A 210 44.03 -6.97 12.83
C ALA A 210 42.98 -7.86 12.14
N LEU A 211 41.69 -7.62 12.42
CA LEU A 211 40.58 -8.31 11.74
C LEU A 211 40.44 -7.88 10.28
N LEU A 212 40.54 -6.57 10.00
CA LEU A 212 40.44 -6.04 8.64
C LEU A 212 41.62 -6.50 7.78
N ASP A 213 42.87 -6.46 8.26
CA ASP A 213 44.05 -6.95 7.52
C ASP A 213 43.90 -8.44 7.11
N LEU A 214 43.45 -9.29 8.05
CA LEU A 214 43.17 -10.71 7.80
C LEU A 214 42.08 -10.90 6.71
N LEU A 215 40.97 -10.18 6.83
CA LEU A 215 39.83 -10.28 5.90
C LEU A 215 40.12 -9.65 4.53
N SER A 216 40.94 -8.61 4.50
CA SER A 216 41.43 -7.92 3.29
C SER A 216 42.27 -8.89 2.46
N GLY A 217 43.20 -9.61 3.11
CA GLY A 217 43.97 -10.70 2.49
C GLY A 217 43.13 -11.91 2.05
N LEU A 218 42.14 -12.32 2.85
CA LEU A 218 41.30 -13.50 2.57
C LEU A 218 40.24 -13.26 1.46
N LEU A 219 39.65 -12.07 1.41
CA LEU A 219 38.50 -11.76 0.54
C LEU A 219 38.86 -10.85 -0.65
N GLY A 220 40.10 -10.35 -0.75
CA GLY A 220 40.56 -9.49 -1.84
C GLY A 220 39.83 -8.14 -1.93
N LYS A 221 39.32 -7.65 -0.80
CA LYS A 221 38.56 -6.39 -0.65
C LYS A 221 39.38 -5.41 0.18
N SER A 222 39.24 -4.10 -0.05
CA SER A 222 39.94 -3.15 0.82
C SER A 222 39.29 -3.10 2.21
N ASP A 223 40.09 -2.76 3.21
CA ASP A 223 39.70 -2.60 4.60
C ASP A 223 38.52 -1.63 4.76
N VAL A 224 38.49 -0.58 3.92
CA VAL A 224 37.41 0.42 3.87
C VAL A 224 36.13 -0.17 3.28
N ASP A 225 36.22 -0.98 2.22
CA ASP A 225 35.05 -1.68 1.66
C ASP A 225 34.48 -2.69 2.66
N LEU A 226 35.35 -3.38 3.42
CA LEU A 226 34.96 -4.35 4.44
C LEU A 226 34.27 -3.66 5.63
N GLN A 227 34.86 -2.59 6.16
CA GLN A 227 34.27 -1.81 7.25
C GLN A 227 32.92 -1.21 6.86
N ALA A 228 32.80 -0.69 5.62
CA ALA A 228 31.55 -0.12 5.12
C ALA A 228 30.38 -1.12 5.06
N ILE A 229 30.64 -2.43 4.97
CA ILE A 229 29.58 -3.46 4.95
C ILE A 229 28.95 -3.65 6.34
N TYR A 230 29.69 -3.45 7.45
CA TYR A 230 29.20 -3.68 8.81
C TYR A 230 29.03 -2.41 9.66
N ALA A 231 29.43 -1.22 9.18
CA ALA A 231 29.37 0.04 9.93
C ALA A 231 27.98 0.40 10.48
N ASP A 232 26.92 0.16 9.70
CA ASP A 232 25.52 0.43 10.09
C ASP A 232 24.80 -0.79 10.72
N ALA A 233 25.49 -1.90 10.95
CA ALA A 233 24.90 -3.14 11.45
C ALA A 233 24.73 -3.15 12.97
N LEU A 234 23.70 -3.85 13.47
CA LEU A 234 23.51 -4.01 14.92
C LEU A 234 24.57 -4.93 15.54
N PRO A 235 25.02 -4.68 16.80
CA PRO A 235 26.16 -5.39 17.38
C PRO A 235 26.07 -6.92 17.41
N ASP A 236 24.87 -7.47 17.60
CA ASP A 236 24.63 -8.91 17.70
C ASP A 236 24.35 -9.60 16.33
N TRP A 237 24.34 -8.85 15.22
CA TRP A 237 24.04 -9.41 13.90
C TRP A 237 25.27 -10.05 13.25
N PHE A 238 25.08 -11.19 12.61
CA PHE A 238 26.07 -11.74 11.68
C PHE A 238 25.98 -10.99 10.34
N VAL A 239 27.07 -10.35 9.95
CA VAL A 239 27.21 -9.59 8.71
C VAL A 239 28.11 -10.36 7.74
N PRO A 240 27.59 -10.89 6.62
CA PRO A 240 28.41 -11.56 5.62
C PRO A 240 29.26 -10.54 4.85
N LEU A 241 30.56 -10.79 4.73
CA LEU A 241 31.52 -9.90 4.06
C LEU A 241 32.01 -10.47 2.73
N GLY A 242 32.01 -11.79 2.58
CA GLY A 242 32.38 -12.47 1.33
C GLY A 242 32.16 -13.98 1.38
N GLU A 243 32.47 -14.63 0.28
CA GLU A 243 32.34 -16.07 0.09
C GLU A 243 33.67 -16.62 -0.39
N VAL A 244 34.09 -17.76 0.16
CA VAL A 244 35.29 -18.51 -0.25
C VAL A 244 34.93 -19.99 -0.39
N SER A 245 35.65 -20.71 -1.24
CA SER A 245 35.43 -22.14 -1.40
C SER A 245 35.85 -22.93 -0.14
N ALA A 246 35.28 -24.12 0.02
CA ALA A 246 35.70 -25.03 1.08
C ALA A 246 37.14 -25.55 0.89
N GLU A 247 37.71 -25.42 -0.31
CA GLU A 247 39.08 -25.82 -0.65
C GLU A 247 40.10 -24.75 -0.22
N GLU A 248 39.79 -23.47 -0.46
CA GLU A 248 40.66 -22.33 -0.08
C GLU A 248 40.81 -22.15 1.44
N ILE A 249 39.84 -22.58 2.25
CA ILE A 249 39.93 -22.56 3.73
C ILE A 249 40.70 -23.77 4.31
N GLN A 250 40.96 -24.81 3.51
CA GLN A 250 41.63 -26.05 3.96
C GLN A 250 43.10 -26.18 3.51
N ALA A 251 43.65 -25.13 2.87
CA ALA A 251 45.00 -25.10 2.29
C ALA A 251 46.05 -24.44 3.23
#